data_AF-A0A9W8WRC5-F1
#
_entry.id   AF-A0A9W8WRC5-F1
#
_cell.length_a   1.000
_cell.length_b   1.000
_cell.length_c   1.000
_cell.angle_alpha   90.00
_cell.angle_beta   90.00
_cell.angle_gamma   90.00
#
_symmetry.space_group_name_H-M   'P 1'
#
loop_
_entity.id
_entity.type
_entity.pdbx_description
1 polymer ?
#
loop_
_entity_poly.entity_id
_entity_poly.type
_entity_poly.pdbx_seq_one_letter_code
_entity_poly.pdbx_strand_id
1 'polypeptide(L)'
;MSLPSSALSSTAFPATPYKPRYDKWPYNGSDFQRQDENDDGVFYRQPRLVTHIDDAAIARLTSYYDTVLPTKGRILDMCTSWKSFYSSATKTAVQKGDVEVFGVGLNAEEMALNGLFQGEKRWRVMDLNKLPHDPRAGWPKEELKHQTGYYLHKFE
;
A
#
# COMPACT_ATOMS: atom_id res chain seq x y z
N MET A 1 -18.67 38.36 7.14
CA MET A 1 -17.26 38.25 6.74
C MET A 1 -17.16 37.07 5.80
N SER A 2 -17.03 37.31 4.49
CA SER A 2 -17.00 36.27 3.46
C SER A 2 -15.57 35.80 3.23
N LEU A 3 -15.33 34.49 3.27
CA LEU A 3 -14.04 33.89 2.93
C LEU A 3 -13.82 33.94 1.41
N PRO A 4 -12.59 34.21 0.92
CA PRO A 4 -12.33 34.17 -0.51
C PRO A 4 -12.25 32.71 -0.98
N SER A 5 -13.02 32.41 -2.02
CA SER A 5 -12.92 31.19 -2.81
C SER A 5 -11.59 31.22 -3.57
N SER A 6 -10.63 30.37 -3.17
CA SER A 6 -9.41 30.16 -3.95
C SER A 6 -9.72 29.20 -5.08
N ALA A 7 -9.93 29.74 -6.28
CA ALA A 7 -9.94 28.97 -7.51
C ALA A 7 -8.54 28.34 -7.67
N LEU A 8 -8.47 27.01 -7.64
CA LEU A 8 -7.26 26.27 -7.98
C LEU A 8 -6.94 26.57 -9.44
N SER A 9 -5.90 27.37 -9.66
CA SER A 9 -5.33 27.61 -10.99
C SER A 9 -4.87 26.27 -11.56
N SER A 10 -5.57 25.77 -12.58
CA SER A 10 -5.19 24.57 -13.33
C SER A 10 -4.05 24.90 -14.29
N THR A 11 -2.89 25.32 -13.76
CA THR A 11 -1.68 25.32 -14.57
C THR A 11 -1.38 23.88 -14.92
N ALA A 12 -1.63 23.51 -16.17
CA ALA A 12 -1.23 22.23 -16.73
C ALA A 12 0.25 21.99 -16.38
N PHE A 13 0.58 20.79 -15.90
CA PHE A 13 1.97 20.42 -15.67
C PHE A 13 2.79 20.69 -16.94
N PRO A 14 3.94 21.36 -16.86
CA PRO A 14 4.72 21.68 -18.03
C PRO A 14 5.13 20.38 -18.72
N ALA A 15 4.53 20.11 -19.88
CA ALA A 15 4.82 18.95 -20.69
C ALA A 15 5.74 19.39 -21.84
N THR A 16 6.94 18.83 -21.90
CA THR A 16 7.82 18.97 -23.05
C THR A 16 7.59 17.81 -24.00
N PRO A 17 7.33 18.03 -25.30
CA PRO A 17 7.27 16.96 -26.28
C PRO A 17 8.56 16.13 -26.26
N TYR A 18 8.43 14.82 -26.02
CA TYR A 18 9.56 13.91 -26.05
C TYR A 18 10.04 13.71 -27.49
N LYS A 19 11.31 14.03 -27.77
CA LYS A 19 12.00 13.65 -29.02
C LYS A 19 12.80 12.38 -28.75
N PRO A 20 12.43 11.22 -29.33
CA PRO A 20 13.20 9.99 -29.17
C PRO A 20 14.66 10.17 -29.57
N ARG A 21 15.56 9.60 -28.78
CA ARG A 21 17.00 9.60 -29.07
C ARG A 21 17.36 8.68 -30.25
N TYR A 22 16.55 7.66 -30.49
CA TYR A 22 16.79 6.63 -31.49
C TYR A 22 15.58 6.54 -32.43
N ASP A 23 15.84 6.45 -33.74
CA ASP A 23 14.80 6.30 -34.76
C ASP A 23 14.24 4.87 -34.85
N LYS A 24 14.90 3.93 -34.18
CA LYS A 24 14.53 2.50 -34.10
C LYS A 24 14.63 2.04 -32.66
N TRP A 25 13.85 1.01 -32.33
CA TRP A 25 13.89 0.36 -31.02
C TRP A 25 15.32 -0.09 -30.70
N PRO A 26 15.98 0.49 -29.68
CA PRO A 26 17.41 0.29 -29.45
C PRO A 26 17.72 -0.94 -28.58
N TYR A 27 16.69 -1.57 -28.01
CA TYR A 27 16.83 -2.67 -27.06
C TYR A 27 16.66 -4.03 -27.76
N ASN A 28 17.38 -5.02 -27.27
CA ASN A 28 17.23 -6.42 -27.65
C ASN A 28 16.54 -7.21 -26.53
N GLY A 29 16.23 -8.49 -26.76
CA GLY A 29 15.56 -9.33 -25.76
C GLY A 29 16.33 -9.52 -24.44
N SER A 30 17.67 -9.56 -24.50
CA SER A 30 18.49 -9.71 -23.28
C SER A 30 18.49 -8.47 -22.38
N ASP A 31 18.23 -7.27 -22.93
CA ASP A 31 18.09 -6.05 -22.14
C ASP A 31 16.88 -6.08 -21.18
N PHE A 32 15.96 -7.04 -21.39
CA PHE A 32 14.76 -7.24 -20.57
C PHE A 32 14.85 -8.47 -19.65
N GLN A 33 16.00 -9.16 -19.62
CA GLN A 33 16.22 -10.24 -18.64
C GLN A 33 16.48 -9.66 -17.26
N ARG A 34 16.14 -10.43 -16.22
CA ARG A 34 16.45 -10.02 -14.85
C ARG A 34 17.95 -10.13 -14.63
N GLN A 35 18.51 -9.15 -13.92
CA GLN A 35 19.90 -9.23 -13.48
C GLN A 35 20.09 -10.29 -12.38
N ASP A 36 19.01 -10.60 -11.65
CA ASP A 36 18.96 -11.61 -10.60
C ASP A 36 17.72 -12.49 -10.80
N GLU A 37 17.94 -13.79 -10.99
CA GLU A 37 16.89 -14.81 -11.16
C GLU A 37 16.55 -15.52 -9.84
N ASN A 38 17.14 -15.08 -8.71
CA ASN A 38 16.81 -15.63 -7.40
C ASN A 38 15.35 -15.32 -7.02
N ASP A 39 14.81 -16.17 -6.14
CA ASP A 39 13.47 -15.98 -5.57
C ASP A 39 13.39 -14.66 -4.78
N ASP A 40 12.40 -13.82 -5.07
CA ASP A 40 12.22 -12.52 -4.40
C ASP A 40 12.09 -12.68 -2.88
N GLY A 41 11.61 -13.83 -2.39
CA GLY A 41 11.56 -14.14 -0.95
C GLY A 41 12.93 -14.08 -0.27
N VAL A 42 14.03 -14.26 -1.00
CA VAL A 42 15.39 -14.04 -0.47
C VAL A 42 15.58 -12.59 -0.03
N PHE A 43 15.11 -11.64 -0.84
CA PHE A 43 15.23 -10.21 -0.59
C PHE A 43 14.40 -9.75 0.62
N TYR A 44 13.25 -10.37 0.85
CA TYR A 44 12.33 -10.04 1.95
C TYR A 44 12.58 -10.80 3.26
N ARG A 45 13.57 -11.70 3.29
CA ARG A 45 13.91 -12.46 4.52
C ARG A 45 14.39 -11.56 5.66
N GLN A 46 15.17 -10.54 5.35
CA GLN A 46 15.65 -9.57 6.34
C GLN A 46 14.65 -8.42 6.44
N PRO A 47 14.22 -8.02 7.65
CA PRO A 47 13.31 -6.90 7.82
C PRO A 47 14.00 -5.61 7.39
N ARG A 48 13.25 -4.75 6.71
CA ARG A 48 13.69 -3.44 6.23
C ARG A 48 12.88 -2.38 6.96
N LEU A 49 13.33 -2.04 8.17
CA LEU A 49 12.70 -1.03 9.02
C LEU A 49 13.05 0.40 8.59
N VAL A 50 12.84 0.69 7.31
CA VAL A 50 13.11 1.98 6.68
C VAL A 50 11.82 2.59 6.14
N THR A 51 11.85 3.89 5.88
CA THR A 51 10.77 4.58 5.18
C THR A 51 11.19 4.73 3.72
N HIS A 52 10.51 4.02 2.82
CA HIS A 52 10.90 3.92 1.40
C HIS A 52 10.50 5.14 0.55
N ILE A 53 9.57 5.96 1.04
CA ILE A 53 9.08 7.16 0.36
C ILE A 53 9.44 8.41 1.15
N ASP A 54 9.66 9.53 0.46
CA ASP A 54 9.99 10.80 1.09
C ASP A 54 8.79 11.44 1.80
N ASP A 55 9.07 12.44 2.65
CA ASP A 55 8.05 13.13 3.46
C ASP A 55 6.97 13.80 2.61
N ALA A 56 7.32 14.28 1.41
CA ALA A 56 6.38 14.96 0.52
C ALA A 56 5.42 13.98 -0.16
N ALA A 57 5.88 12.77 -0.46
CA ALA A 57 5.07 11.65 -0.91
C ALA A 57 4.17 11.15 0.22
N ILE A 58 4.70 10.99 1.44
CA ILE A 58 3.92 10.60 2.63
C ILE A 58 2.79 11.59 2.88
N ALA A 59 3.06 12.90 2.85
CA ALA A 59 2.05 13.92 3.08
C ALA A 59 0.92 13.86 2.04
N ARG A 60 1.27 13.68 0.76
CA ARG A 60 0.29 13.54 -0.33
C ARG A 60 -0.53 12.26 -0.19
N LEU A 61 0.13 11.14 0.11
CA LEU A 61 -0.52 9.85 0.30
C LEU A 61 -1.48 9.87 1.48
N THR A 62 -1.05 10.45 2.60
CA THR A 62 -1.87 10.61 3.81
C THR A 62 -3.11 11.47 3.53
N SER A 63 -2.94 12.58 2.80
CA SER A 63 -4.05 13.46 2.40
C SER A 63 -5.02 12.73 1.47
N TYR A 64 -4.51 11.99 0.49
CA TYR A 64 -5.34 11.18 -0.38
C TYR A 64 -6.16 10.14 0.40
N TYR A 65 -5.52 9.40 1.32
CA TYR A 65 -6.19 8.40 2.15
C TYR A 65 -7.28 8.99 3.04
N ASP A 66 -7.13 10.22 3.50
CA ASP A 66 -8.20 10.91 4.24
C ASP A 66 -9.48 11.08 3.42
N THR A 67 -9.37 11.12 2.09
CA THR A 67 -10.52 11.29 1.18
C THR A 67 -11.15 9.97 0.74
N VAL A 68 -10.40 8.86 0.75
CA VAL A 68 -10.85 7.59 0.16
C VAL A 68 -10.98 6.43 1.15
N LEU A 69 -10.27 6.47 2.28
CA LEU A 69 -10.36 5.41 3.28
C LEU A 69 -11.60 5.59 4.15
N PRO A 70 -12.37 4.53 4.40
CA PRO A 70 -13.52 4.61 5.27
C PRO A 70 -13.07 4.77 6.73
N THR A 71 -13.85 5.51 7.51
CA THR A 71 -13.71 5.61 8.97
C THR A 71 -14.63 4.64 9.71
N LYS A 72 -15.29 3.73 8.99
CA LYS A 72 -16.06 2.60 9.54
C LYS A 72 -15.92 1.37 8.65
N GLY A 73 -15.89 0.18 9.24
CA GLY A 73 -15.88 -1.09 8.50
C GLY A 73 -14.51 -1.75 8.46
N ARG A 74 -14.05 -2.19 7.29
CA ARG A 74 -12.83 -3.00 7.16
C ARG A 74 -11.95 -2.51 6.02
N ILE A 75 -10.63 -2.63 6.18
CA ILE A 75 -9.62 -2.29 5.18
C ILE A 75 -8.67 -3.48 5.02
N LEU A 76 -8.26 -3.78 3.79
CA LEU A 76 -7.19 -4.74 3.48
C LEU A 76 -5.98 -3.98 2.93
N ASP A 77 -4.93 -3.83 3.74
CA ASP A 77 -3.64 -3.26 3.35
C ASP A 77 -2.78 -4.35 2.71
N MET A 78 -2.50 -4.22 1.41
CA MET A 78 -1.70 -5.18 0.65
C MET A 78 -0.27 -4.65 0.49
N CYS A 79 0.70 -5.56 0.41
CA CYS A 79 2.12 -5.20 0.32
C CYS A 79 2.57 -4.28 1.46
N THR A 80 1.96 -4.42 2.62
CA THR A 80 2.25 -3.56 3.77
C THR A 80 3.53 -4.01 4.48
N SER A 81 4.08 -3.11 5.28
CA SER A 81 5.31 -3.32 6.06
C SER A 81 5.09 -2.84 7.50
N TRP A 82 6.15 -2.42 8.19
CA TRP A 82 6.14 -1.96 9.58
C TRP A 82 5.49 -0.58 9.78
N LYS A 83 5.14 0.13 8.71
CA LYS A 83 4.58 1.48 8.76
C LYS A 83 3.44 1.60 7.76
N SER A 84 2.36 2.27 8.18
CA SER A 84 1.22 2.61 7.31
C SER A 84 0.95 4.11 7.38
N PHE A 85 0.88 4.78 6.22
CA PHE A 85 0.72 6.24 6.12
C PHE A 85 -0.76 6.70 6.16
N TYR A 86 -1.56 6.10 7.03
CA TYR A 86 -2.98 6.50 7.20
C TYR A 86 -3.11 7.85 7.91
N SER A 87 -4.19 8.56 7.61
CA SER A 87 -4.53 9.82 8.28
C SER A 87 -4.80 9.61 9.78
N SER A 88 -4.72 10.69 10.56
CA SER A 88 -5.02 10.66 11.99
C SER A 88 -6.46 10.24 12.27
N ALA A 89 -7.40 10.61 11.40
CA ALA A 89 -8.80 10.23 11.50
C ALA A 89 -8.98 8.70 11.36
N THR A 90 -8.38 8.09 10.33
CA THR A 90 -8.44 6.63 10.15
C THR A 90 -7.74 5.90 11.29
N LYS A 91 -6.56 6.36 11.73
CA LYS A 91 -5.85 5.75 12.88
C LYS A 91 -6.69 5.79 14.16
N THR A 92 -7.39 6.90 14.41
CA THR A 92 -8.31 7.04 15.55
C THR A 92 -9.48 6.07 15.44
N ALA A 93 -10.06 5.92 14.24
CA ALA A 93 -11.15 4.96 13.99
C ALA A 93 -10.70 3.51 14.23
N VAL A 94 -9.46 3.16 13.86
CA VAL A 94 -8.88 1.85 14.14
C VAL A 94 -8.70 1.60 15.64
N GLN A 95 -8.17 2.58 16.38
CA GLN A 95 -8.01 2.49 17.83
C GLN A 95 -9.35 2.34 18.58
N LYS A 96 -10.41 2.96 18.06
CA LYS A 96 -11.77 2.85 18.61
C LYS A 96 -12.47 1.53 18.22
N GLY A 97 -11.92 0.79 17.26
CA GLY A 97 -12.56 -0.40 16.70
C GLY A 97 -13.69 -0.10 15.70
N ASP A 98 -13.85 1.16 15.27
CA ASP A 98 -14.79 1.55 14.23
C ASP A 98 -14.35 0.98 12.86
N VAL A 99 -13.03 0.87 12.67
CA VAL A 99 -12.40 0.27 11.47
C VAL A 99 -11.48 -0.87 11.88
N GLU A 100 -11.60 -2.00 11.20
CA GLU A 100 -10.66 -3.11 11.31
C GLU A 100 -9.71 -3.11 10.11
N VAL A 101 -8.41 -3.01 10.34
CA VAL A 101 -7.42 -3.12 9.27
C VAL A 101 -6.81 -4.52 9.28
N PHE A 102 -6.78 -5.15 8.12
CA PHE A 102 -6.10 -6.41 7.87
C PHE A 102 -4.92 -6.17 6.94
N GLY A 103 -3.76 -6.80 7.20
CA GLY A 103 -2.54 -6.59 6.44
C GLY A 103 -2.00 -7.87 5.80
N VAL A 104 -1.49 -7.76 4.58
CA VAL A 104 -0.67 -8.79 3.95
C VAL A 104 0.69 -8.20 3.61
N GLY A 105 1.76 -8.81 4.11
CA GLY A 105 3.14 -8.43 3.82
C GLY A 105 4.04 -9.64 3.62
N LEU A 106 5.34 -9.40 3.47
CA LEU A 106 6.32 -10.44 3.13
C LEU A 106 7.28 -10.78 4.27
N ASN A 107 7.32 -9.98 5.34
CA ASN A 107 8.22 -10.16 6.46
C ASN A 107 7.49 -10.11 7.81
N ALA A 108 7.60 -11.17 8.62
CA ALA A 108 6.86 -11.27 9.88
C ALA A 108 7.23 -10.20 10.92
N GLU A 109 8.50 -9.79 10.98
CA GLU A 109 8.98 -8.80 11.94
C GLU A 109 8.49 -7.40 11.59
N GLU A 110 8.48 -7.06 10.30
CA GLU A 110 7.86 -5.81 9.83
C GLU A 110 6.37 -5.77 10.21
N MET A 111 5.63 -6.85 9.93
CA MET A 111 4.20 -6.91 10.24
C MET A 111 3.93 -6.80 11.74
N ALA A 112 4.74 -7.43 12.58
CA ALA A 112 4.63 -7.36 14.04
C ALA A 112 4.90 -5.95 14.60
N LEU A 113 5.78 -5.18 13.96
CA LEU A 113 6.12 -3.81 14.36
C LEU A 113 5.15 -2.75 13.83
N ASN A 114 4.23 -3.11 12.94
CA ASN A 114 3.23 -2.17 12.45
C ASN A 114 2.17 -1.87 13.51
N GLY A 115 2.32 -0.72 14.18
CA GLY A 115 1.42 -0.26 15.24
C GLY A 115 -0.03 0.04 14.82
N LEU A 116 -0.37 -0.10 13.53
CA LEU A 116 -1.74 -0.02 13.06
C LEU A 116 -2.55 -1.28 13.38
N PHE A 117 -1.91 -2.46 13.31
CA PHE A 117 -2.61 -3.73 13.47
C PHE A 117 -2.99 -4.00 14.93
N GLN A 118 -4.28 -4.20 15.17
CA GLN A 118 -4.83 -4.53 16.49
C GLN A 118 -4.67 -6.03 16.80
N GLY A 119 -3.42 -6.51 16.84
CA GLY A 119 -3.03 -7.88 17.18
C GLY A 119 -2.71 -8.81 15.98
N GLU A 120 -2.08 -9.96 16.27
CA GLU A 120 -1.53 -10.90 15.27
C GLU A 120 -2.59 -11.49 14.31
N LYS A 121 -3.85 -11.54 14.73
CA LYS A 121 -4.94 -12.01 13.87
C LYS A 121 -5.19 -11.07 12.68
N ARG A 122 -4.74 -9.83 12.76
CA ARG A 122 -4.96 -8.79 11.75
C ARG A 122 -3.98 -8.84 10.59
N TRP A 123 -2.99 -9.71 10.59
CA TRP A 123 -2.06 -9.74 9.47
C TRP A 123 -1.57 -11.14 9.11
N ARG A 124 -1.10 -11.30 7.87
CA ARG A 124 -0.49 -12.53 7.35
C ARG A 124 0.76 -12.23 6.53
N VAL A 125 1.72 -13.14 6.60
CA VAL A 125 2.87 -13.15 5.71
C VAL A 125 2.55 -14.06 4.53
N MET A 126 2.39 -13.50 3.34
CA MET A 126 2.03 -14.24 2.15
C MET A 126 2.70 -13.63 0.91
N ASP A 127 3.38 -14.49 0.15
CA ASP A 127 3.87 -14.16 -1.18
C ASP A 127 2.75 -14.39 -2.20
N LEU A 128 2.11 -13.31 -2.63
CA LEU A 128 1.00 -13.36 -3.58
C LEU A 128 1.44 -13.72 -5.01
N ASN A 129 2.75 -13.81 -5.29
CA ASN A 129 3.24 -14.38 -6.54
C ASN A 129 3.23 -15.92 -6.50
N LYS A 130 3.00 -16.52 -5.34
CA LYS A 130 2.89 -17.97 -5.13
C LYS A 130 1.45 -18.34 -4.79
N LEU A 131 1.07 -19.58 -5.09
CA LEU A 131 -0.24 -20.08 -4.71
C LEU A 131 -0.36 -20.19 -3.18
N PRO A 132 -1.50 -19.81 -2.56
CA PRO A 132 -2.67 -19.19 -3.19
C PRO A 132 -2.51 -17.68 -3.44
N HIS A 133 -2.92 -17.20 -4.62
CA HIS A 133 -2.90 -15.77 -4.96
C HIS A 133 -4.02 -14.95 -4.30
N ASP A 134 -5.03 -15.61 -3.71
CA ASP A 134 -6.10 -14.92 -3.00
C ASP A 134 -5.60 -14.50 -1.59
N PRO A 135 -5.47 -13.19 -1.29
CA PRO A 135 -5.00 -12.73 0.01
C PRO A 135 -5.89 -13.21 1.16
N ARG A 136 -7.18 -13.50 0.91
CA ARG A 136 -8.10 -13.99 1.94
C ARG A 136 -7.78 -15.41 2.39
N ALA A 137 -7.01 -16.17 1.61
CA ALA A 137 -6.61 -17.53 1.97
C ALA A 137 -5.72 -17.58 3.22
N GLY A 138 -5.14 -16.46 3.65
CA GLY A 138 -4.43 -16.36 4.91
C GLY A 138 -5.33 -16.46 6.15
N TRP A 139 -6.65 -16.30 6.02
CA TRP A 139 -7.59 -16.34 7.14
C TRP A 139 -8.54 -17.55 7.07
N PRO A 140 -8.93 -18.14 8.22
CA PRO A 140 -9.94 -19.19 8.27
C PRO A 140 -11.27 -18.71 7.65
N LYS A 141 -11.96 -19.59 6.92
CA LYS A 141 -13.22 -19.24 6.23
C LYS A 141 -14.30 -18.75 7.20
N GLU A 142 -14.27 -19.20 8.45
CA GLU A 142 -15.17 -18.81 9.53
C GLU A 142 -15.00 -17.34 9.90
N GLU A 143 -13.78 -16.81 9.85
CA GLU A 143 -13.48 -15.39 10.10
C GLU A 143 -13.92 -14.49 8.93
N LEU A 144 -14.05 -15.07 7.73
CA LEU A 144 -14.48 -14.36 6.52
C LEU A 144 -16.02 -14.21 6.41
N LYS A 145 -16.81 -15.03 7.13
CA LYS A 145 -18.30 -15.07 6.99
C LYS A 145 -19.05 -13.83 7.47
N HIS A 146 -18.40 -12.96 8.24
CA HIS A 146 -18.98 -11.68 8.71
C HIS A 146 -18.61 -10.47 7.82
N GLN A 147 -18.11 -10.69 6.60
CA GLN A 147 -17.49 -9.66 5.75
C GLN A 147 -18.43 -9.04 4.70
N THR A 148 -19.34 -8.18 5.12
CA THR A 148 -19.94 -7.17 4.23
C THR A 148 -19.26 -5.83 4.49
N GLY A 149 -18.18 -5.53 3.77
CA GLY A 149 -17.43 -4.28 3.92
C GLY A 149 -16.57 -3.99 2.70
N TYR A 150 -16.51 -2.73 2.30
CA TYR A 150 -15.76 -2.23 1.15
C TYR A 150 -14.27 -2.59 1.23
N TYR A 151 -13.73 -3.20 0.18
CA TYR A 151 -12.30 -3.47 0.05
C TYR A 151 -11.66 -2.33 -0.73
N LEU A 152 -10.82 -1.53 -0.09
CA LEU A 152 -9.88 -0.67 -0.81
C LEU A 152 -8.51 -1.35 -0.81
N HIS A 153 -8.02 -1.63 -2.02
CA HIS A 153 -6.67 -2.14 -2.23
C HIS A 153 -5.68 -0.99 -2.17
N LYS A 154 -4.64 -1.16 -1.37
CA LYS A 154 -3.54 -0.22 -1.22
C LYS A 154 -2.26 -0.86 -1.74
N PHE A 155 -1.48 -0.10 -2.51
CA PHE A 155 -0.11 -0.42 -2.89
C PHE A 155 0.76 0.71 -2.35
N GLU A 156 1.69 0.39 -1.44
CA GLU A 156 2.82 1.25 -1.02
C GLU A 156 4.10 0.78 -1.71
#